data_AF-A0AB39VBG9-F1
#
_entry.id   AF-A0AB39VBG9-F1
#
_cell.length_a   1.000
_cell.length_b   1.000
_cell.length_c   1.000
_cell.angle_alpha   90.00
_cell.angle_beta   90.00
_cell.angle_gamma   90.00
#
_symmetry.space_group_name_H-M   'P 1'
#
loop_
_entity.id
_entity.type
_entity.pdbx_description
1 polymer ?
#
loop_
_entity_poly.entity_id
_entity_poly.type
_entity_poly.pdbx_seq_one_letter_code
_entity_poly.pdbx_strand_id
1 'polypeptide(L)'
;MNIVIYSKESLEIIARPIITTLKEFKENPTRFYPDWDSEKYIWSETEYQNPVLDNGNLREATKEELYKAGKYTLNSNELIENGKIKTVELSEFEYIEDNQIKYKKEEKIEKLKQELYELRIEREKKPFEFEVKGTKYLQGNRTIDQSNITKILFSLVLKFILGLMGKISKGQKLDFAQVMTDLMATEYSNWKFYTEDGTEKYVNVSVQKFIEMSEIMRKHTTASMVAETTLSHSLENKTVEELKTFNAEIEYNKLFESEMKQS
;
A
#
# COMPACT_ATOMS: atom_id res chain seq x y z
N MET A 1 19.61 21.82 -48.40
CA MET A 1 18.67 20.99 -47.62
C MET A 1 18.71 19.58 -48.17
N ASN A 2 18.31 18.56 -47.41
CA ASN A 2 18.34 17.18 -47.89
C ASN A 2 16.92 16.70 -48.15
N ILE A 3 16.77 15.83 -49.13
CA ILE A 3 15.56 15.02 -49.34
C ILE A 3 15.97 13.55 -49.31
N VAL A 4 14.99 12.68 -49.10
CA VAL A 4 15.17 11.24 -49.15
C VAL A 4 14.40 10.71 -50.34
N ILE A 5 15.07 9.91 -51.18
CA ILE A 5 14.47 9.26 -52.34
C ILE A 5 14.26 7.78 -52.02
N TYR A 6 13.07 7.29 -52.33
CA TYR A 6 12.63 5.92 -52.12
C TYR A 6 12.31 5.24 -53.46
N SER A 7 12.57 3.94 -53.54
CA SER A 7 12.01 3.08 -54.60
C SER A 7 10.50 2.95 -54.41
N LYS A 8 9.69 3.18 -55.45
CA LYS A 8 8.23 2.96 -55.37
C LYS A 8 7.88 1.46 -55.26
N GLU A 9 8.77 0.57 -55.71
CA GLU A 9 8.56 -0.88 -55.67
C GLU A 9 8.81 -1.47 -54.28
N SER A 10 9.97 -1.17 -53.67
CA SER A 10 10.37 -1.73 -52.37
C SER A 10 10.14 -0.80 -51.19
N LEU A 11 9.94 0.50 -51.44
CA LEU A 11 9.93 1.57 -50.43
C LEU A 11 11.23 1.65 -49.62
N GLU A 12 12.32 1.10 -50.13
CA GLU A 12 13.65 1.29 -49.54
C GLU A 12 14.27 2.62 -49.98
N ILE A 13 15.09 3.20 -49.11
CA ILE A 13 15.83 4.43 -49.41
C ILE A 13 16.92 4.12 -50.43
N ILE A 14 16.91 4.80 -51.56
CA ILE A 14 17.91 4.63 -52.62
C ILE A 14 18.93 5.77 -52.66
N ALA A 15 18.56 6.98 -52.22
CA ALA A 15 19.46 8.13 -52.21
C ALA A 15 19.02 9.21 -51.21
N ARG A 16 19.98 10.05 -50.78
CA ARG A 16 19.75 11.23 -49.94
C ARG A 16 20.46 12.47 -50.53
N PRO A 17 20.01 12.99 -51.68
CA PRO A 17 20.70 14.10 -52.34
C PRO A 17 20.57 15.41 -51.56
N ILE A 18 21.59 16.26 -51.71
CA ILE A 18 21.59 17.64 -51.21
C ILE A 18 21.01 18.52 -52.32
N ILE A 19 19.93 19.25 -52.01
CA ILE A 19 19.27 20.17 -52.94
C ILE A 19 19.41 21.61 -52.46
N THR A 20 19.33 22.56 -53.40
CA THR A 20 19.31 24.00 -53.09
C THR A 20 17.96 24.38 -52.49
N THR A 21 16.87 24.10 -53.23
CA THR A 21 15.48 24.38 -52.83
C THR A 21 14.55 23.29 -53.35
N LEU A 22 13.42 23.08 -52.67
CA LEU A 22 12.37 22.15 -53.14
C LEU A 22 11.80 22.54 -54.49
N LYS A 23 11.72 23.85 -54.78
CA LYS A 23 11.22 24.36 -56.06
C LYS A 23 12.13 23.93 -57.21
N GLU A 24 13.44 24.15 -57.06
CA GLU A 24 14.43 23.73 -58.08
C GLU A 24 14.42 22.20 -58.26
N PHE A 25 14.28 21.44 -57.18
CA PHE A 25 14.20 19.99 -57.29
C PHE A 25 12.94 19.52 -58.02
N LYS A 26 11.77 20.13 -57.73
CA LYS A 26 10.51 19.80 -58.43
C LYS A 26 10.55 20.19 -59.91
N GLU A 27 11.22 21.29 -60.26
CA GLU A 27 11.36 21.75 -61.64
C GLU A 27 12.37 20.92 -62.44
N ASN A 28 13.48 20.50 -61.82
CA ASN A 28 14.55 19.75 -62.49
C ASN A 28 15.27 18.76 -61.55
N PRO A 29 14.65 17.61 -61.22
CA PRO A 29 15.19 16.67 -60.23
C PRO A 29 16.48 15.97 -60.72
N THR A 30 16.65 15.79 -62.03
CA THR A 30 17.85 15.18 -62.62
C THR A 30 19.12 16.00 -62.40
N ARG A 31 19.00 17.31 -62.12
CA ARG A 31 20.12 18.15 -61.70
C ARG A 31 20.74 17.69 -60.38
N PHE A 32 19.93 17.14 -59.48
CA PHE A 32 20.35 16.74 -58.13
C PHE A 32 20.52 15.22 -58.00
N TYR A 33 19.79 14.45 -58.81
CA TYR A 33 19.89 13.01 -58.89
C TYR A 33 19.75 12.57 -60.36
N PRO A 34 20.86 12.42 -61.12
CA PRO A 34 20.82 12.20 -62.57
C PRO A 34 19.95 11.04 -63.04
N ASP A 35 19.86 9.97 -62.25
CA ASP A 35 19.05 8.78 -62.54
C ASP A 35 17.57 8.94 -62.15
N TRP A 36 17.10 10.16 -61.85
CA TRP A 36 15.72 10.40 -61.43
C TRP A 36 14.70 9.93 -62.47
N ASP A 37 13.81 9.05 -62.02
CA ASP A 37 12.68 8.52 -62.77
C ASP A 37 11.42 8.64 -61.90
N SER A 38 10.47 9.50 -62.30
CA SER A 38 9.24 9.74 -61.55
C SER A 38 8.29 8.54 -61.53
N GLU A 39 8.43 7.59 -62.44
CA GLU A 39 7.66 6.34 -62.43
C GLU A 39 8.21 5.34 -61.41
N LYS A 40 9.54 5.32 -61.22
CA LYS A 40 10.21 4.40 -60.30
C LYS A 40 10.42 4.94 -58.90
N TYR A 41 10.53 6.26 -58.74
CA TYR A 41 10.97 6.87 -57.49
C TYR A 41 9.97 7.88 -56.94
N ILE A 42 9.98 8.01 -55.62
CA ILE A 42 9.23 9.01 -54.86
C ILE A 42 10.17 9.63 -53.82
N TRP A 43 9.89 10.84 -53.37
CA TRP A 43 10.76 11.57 -52.45
C TRP A 43 9.98 12.18 -51.29
N SER A 44 10.68 12.47 -50.20
CA SER A 44 10.16 13.17 -49.03
C SER A 44 11.25 14.05 -48.41
N GLU A 45 10.84 15.14 -47.75
CA GLU A 45 11.75 15.95 -46.92
C GLU A 45 12.09 15.24 -45.61
N THR A 46 11.20 14.37 -45.15
CA THR A 46 11.32 13.59 -43.91
C THR A 46 11.67 12.14 -44.23
N GLU A 47 12.64 11.59 -43.50
CA GLU A 47 12.97 10.16 -43.56
C GLU A 47 11.96 9.33 -42.75
N TYR A 48 11.19 8.49 -43.44
CA TYR A 48 10.29 7.50 -42.85
C TYR A 48 11.02 6.20 -42.53
N GLN A 49 10.73 5.63 -41.34
CA GLN A 49 11.32 4.37 -40.86
C GLN A 49 10.58 3.15 -41.41
N ASN A 50 9.25 3.22 -41.51
CA ASN A 50 8.38 2.22 -42.11
C ASN A 50 7.51 2.90 -43.17
N PRO A 51 8.09 3.27 -44.32
CA PRO A 51 7.37 3.95 -45.38
C PRO A 51 6.23 3.09 -45.94
N VAL A 52 5.10 3.73 -46.23
CA VAL A 52 3.95 3.15 -46.93
C VAL A 52 3.39 4.13 -47.96
N LEU A 53 2.70 3.60 -48.96
CA LEU A 53 1.98 4.41 -49.96
C LEU A 53 0.49 4.43 -49.63
N ASP A 54 -0.06 5.63 -49.52
CA ASP A 54 -1.49 5.88 -49.32
C ASP A 54 -2.00 6.74 -50.47
N ASN A 55 -2.77 6.13 -51.36
CA ASN A 55 -3.22 6.76 -52.62
C ASN A 55 -2.06 7.38 -53.43
N GLY A 56 -0.90 6.71 -53.44
CA GLY A 56 0.30 7.15 -54.15
C GLY A 56 1.17 8.19 -53.40
N ASN A 57 0.74 8.66 -52.23
CA ASN A 57 1.53 9.54 -51.38
C ASN A 57 2.36 8.74 -50.39
N LEU A 58 3.64 9.10 -50.26
CA LEU A 58 4.52 8.51 -49.27
C LEU A 58 4.22 9.07 -47.88
N ARG A 59 4.07 8.18 -46.89
CA ARG A 59 3.96 8.54 -45.47
C ARG A 59 4.56 7.46 -44.58
N GLU A 60 4.70 7.79 -43.30
CA GLU A 60 5.00 6.80 -42.26
C GLU A 60 3.79 5.86 -42.05
N ALA A 61 4.07 4.59 -41.79
CA ALA A 61 3.04 3.63 -41.39
C ALA A 61 2.40 4.03 -40.05
N THR A 62 1.09 3.81 -39.92
CA THR A 62 0.42 3.97 -38.62
C THR A 62 0.76 2.79 -37.71
N LYS A 63 0.55 2.94 -36.39
CA LYS A 63 0.75 1.84 -35.43
C LYS A 63 -0.10 0.61 -35.80
N GLU A 64 -1.33 0.82 -36.27
CA GLU A 64 -2.23 -0.26 -36.69
C GLU A 64 -1.70 -1.03 -37.90
N GLU A 65 -1.13 -0.33 -38.88
CA GLU A 65 -0.50 -0.95 -40.05
C GLU A 65 0.73 -1.77 -39.64
N LEU A 66 1.56 -1.22 -38.76
CA LEU A 66 2.71 -1.94 -38.21
C LEU A 66 2.30 -3.16 -37.40
N TYR A 67 1.24 -3.07 -36.60
CA TYR A 67 0.71 -4.18 -35.82
C TYR A 67 0.20 -5.31 -36.71
N LYS A 68 -0.59 -4.98 -37.74
CA LYS A 68 -1.08 -5.95 -38.73
C LYS A 68 0.06 -6.61 -39.50
N ALA A 69 1.15 -5.90 -39.75
CA ALA A 69 2.35 -6.42 -40.40
C ALA A 69 3.27 -7.23 -39.46
N GLY A 70 2.93 -7.38 -38.17
CA GLY A 70 3.79 -8.04 -37.17
C GLY A 70 5.07 -7.28 -36.82
N LYS A 71 5.15 -6.00 -37.21
CA LYS A 71 6.29 -5.09 -36.94
C LYS A 71 6.10 -4.27 -35.66
N TYR A 72 4.92 -4.36 -35.05
CA TYR A 72 4.59 -3.72 -33.78
C TYR A 72 3.91 -4.72 -32.84
N THR A 73 4.29 -4.67 -31.57
CA THR A 73 3.61 -5.38 -30.48
C THR A 73 2.96 -4.35 -29.57
N LEU A 74 1.75 -4.62 -29.10
CA LEU A 74 1.03 -3.69 -28.23
C LEU A 74 1.83 -3.48 -26.94
N ASN A 75 1.88 -2.23 -26.48
CA ASN A 75 2.39 -1.94 -25.15
C ASN A 75 1.47 -2.52 -24.06
N SER A 76 1.97 -2.64 -22.83
CA SER A 76 1.24 -3.24 -21.70
C SER A 76 -0.07 -2.52 -21.34
N ASN A 77 -0.25 -1.28 -21.80
CA ASN A 77 -1.42 -0.44 -21.59
C ASN A 77 -2.16 -0.11 -22.90
N GLU A 78 -1.93 -0.88 -23.96
CA GLU A 78 -2.61 -0.71 -25.26
C GLU A 78 -3.56 -1.86 -25.55
N LEU A 79 -4.71 -1.53 -26.14
CA LEU A 79 -5.72 -2.47 -26.61
C LEU A 79 -6.27 -2.05 -27.98
N ILE A 80 -6.91 -2.97 -28.67
CA ILE A 80 -7.55 -2.75 -29.97
C ILE A 80 -9.04 -2.52 -29.75
N GLU A 81 -9.52 -1.34 -30.12
CA GLU A 81 -10.92 -0.97 -30.08
C GLU A 81 -11.32 -0.45 -31.47
N ASN A 82 -12.32 -1.07 -32.10
CA ASN A 82 -12.79 -0.72 -33.45
C ASN A 82 -11.66 -0.69 -34.50
N GLY A 83 -10.68 -1.59 -34.38
CA GLY A 83 -9.55 -1.69 -35.30
C GLY A 83 -8.48 -0.61 -35.13
N LYS A 84 -8.57 0.22 -34.09
CA LYS A 84 -7.56 1.21 -33.71
C LYS A 84 -6.86 0.79 -32.41
N ILE A 85 -5.58 1.12 -32.29
CA ILE A 85 -4.84 0.92 -31.06
C ILE A 85 -5.16 2.08 -30.12
N LYS A 86 -5.66 1.76 -28.94
CA LYS A 86 -6.03 2.69 -27.89
C LYS A 86 -5.17 2.45 -26.67
N THR A 87 -4.57 3.51 -26.16
CA THR A 87 -3.90 3.51 -24.86
C THR A 87 -4.92 3.72 -23.75
N VAL A 88 -4.86 2.89 -22.71
CA VAL A 88 -5.69 3.00 -21.52
C VAL A 88 -4.85 3.31 -20.29
N GLU A 89 -5.47 3.98 -19.33
CA GLU A 89 -4.92 4.16 -18.00
C GLU A 89 -5.29 2.95 -17.15
N LEU A 90 -4.29 2.23 -16.64
CA LEU A 90 -4.47 1.06 -15.78
C LEU A 90 -4.16 1.45 -14.35
N SER A 91 -4.99 1.03 -13.40
CA SER A 91 -4.63 1.10 -11.99
C SER A 91 -3.51 0.09 -11.65
N GLU A 92 -2.93 0.21 -10.46
CA GLU A 92 -1.80 -0.63 -9.97
C GLU A 92 -2.05 -2.14 -10.13
N PHE A 93 -3.31 -2.58 -10.02
CA PHE A 93 -3.71 -3.99 -10.08
C PHE A 93 -4.42 -4.36 -11.38
N GLU A 94 -4.41 -3.51 -12.40
CA GLU A 94 -4.99 -3.80 -13.70
C GLU A 94 -3.91 -4.12 -14.73
N TYR A 95 -4.24 -5.04 -15.62
CA TYR A 95 -3.38 -5.45 -16.73
C TYR A 95 -4.22 -5.81 -17.94
N ILE A 96 -3.60 -5.83 -19.11
CA ILE A 96 -4.27 -6.23 -20.36
C ILE A 96 -3.80 -7.63 -20.75
N GLU A 97 -4.77 -8.51 -20.98
CA GLU A 97 -4.55 -9.84 -21.52
C GLU A 97 -5.72 -10.20 -22.42
N ASP A 98 -5.45 -10.80 -23.59
CA ASP A 98 -6.46 -11.12 -24.60
C ASP A 98 -7.34 -9.92 -25.03
N ASN A 99 -6.73 -8.74 -25.12
CA ASN A 99 -7.42 -7.48 -25.45
C ASN A 99 -8.51 -7.06 -24.44
N GLN A 100 -8.42 -7.57 -23.21
CA GLN A 100 -9.34 -7.23 -22.12
C GLN A 100 -8.56 -6.76 -20.90
N ILE A 101 -9.12 -5.80 -20.17
CA ILE A 101 -8.57 -5.38 -18.88
C ILE A 101 -8.96 -6.45 -17.85
N LYS A 102 -7.94 -7.06 -17.25
CA LYS A 102 -8.05 -8.03 -16.16
C LYS A 102 -7.52 -7.40 -14.87
N TYR A 103 -7.88 -7.99 -13.73
CA TYR A 103 -7.52 -7.50 -12.41
C TYR A 103 -6.72 -8.54 -11.63
N LYS A 104 -5.60 -8.11 -11.05
CA LYS A 104 -4.71 -8.92 -10.21
C LYS A 104 -5.30 -9.05 -8.81
N LYS A 105 -6.38 -9.81 -8.71
CA LYS A 105 -7.18 -9.95 -7.48
C LYS A 105 -6.32 -10.43 -6.31
N GLU A 106 -5.50 -11.44 -6.54
CA GLU A 106 -4.67 -12.09 -5.52
C GLU A 106 -3.59 -11.14 -4.99
N GLU A 107 -2.89 -10.42 -5.88
CA GLU A 107 -1.88 -9.41 -5.49
C GLU A 107 -2.52 -8.28 -4.66
N LYS A 108 -3.73 -7.82 -5.03
CA LYS A 108 -4.46 -6.81 -4.23
C LYS A 108 -4.81 -7.33 -2.83
N ILE A 109 -5.29 -8.55 -2.72
CA ILE A 109 -5.64 -9.17 -1.42
C ILE A 109 -4.40 -9.26 -0.54
N GLU A 110 -3.26 -9.68 -1.09
CA GLU A 110 -2.01 -9.78 -0.33
C GLU A 110 -1.55 -8.42 0.19
N LYS A 111 -1.60 -7.37 -0.65
CA LYS A 111 -1.31 -6.00 -0.23
C LYS A 111 -2.24 -5.54 0.91
N LEU A 112 -3.54 -5.77 0.79
CA LEU A 112 -4.51 -5.40 1.83
C LEU A 112 -4.28 -6.18 3.14
N LYS A 113 -3.92 -7.47 3.07
CA LYS A 113 -3.56 -8.26 4.28
C LYS A 113 -2.33 -7.68 4.98
N GLN A 114 -1.33 -7.22 4.22
CA GLN A 114 -0.17 -6.55 4.78
C GLN A 114 -0.55 -5.22 5.45
N GLU A 115 -1.37 -4.40 4.81
CA GLU A 115 -1.89 -3.14 5.38
C GLU A 115 -2.65 -3.39 6.71
N LEU A 116 -3.51 -4.42 6.75
CA LEU A 116 -4.24 -4.82 7.95
C LEU A 116 -3.31 -5.30 9.08
N TYR A 117 -2.24 -6.03 8.74
CA TYR A 117 -1.24 -6.46 9.70
C TYR A 117 -0.47 -5.27 10.31
N GLU A 118 -0.10 -4.29 9.51
CA GLU A 118 0.56 -3.07 9.99
C GLU A 118 -0.34 -2.27 10.94
N LEU A 119 -1.61 -2.11 10.59
CA LEU A 119 -2.63 -1.47 11.44
C LEU A 119 -2.77 -2.19 12.80
N ARG A 120 -2.73 -3.53 12.80
CA ARG A 120 -2.71 -4.32 14.03
C ARG A 120 -1.52 -3.99 14.91
N ILE A 121 -0.31 -3.99 14.35
CA ILE A 121 0.91 -3.72 15.12
C ILE A 121 0.91 -2.29 15.67
N GLU A 122 0.44 -1.32 14.89
CA GLU A 122 0.29 0.06 15.34
C GLU A 122 -0.67 0.15 16.53
N ARG A 123 -1.84 -0.47 16.41
CA ARG A 123 -2.90 -0.43 17.44
C ARG A 123 -2.52 -1.15 18.72
N GLU A 124 -1.88 -2.32 18.62
CA GLU A 124 -1.38 -3.08 19.77
C GLU A 124 -0.37 -2.27 20.59
N LYS A 125 0.46 -1.44 19.94
CA LYS A 125 1.50 -0.64 20.62
C LYS A 125 1.01 0.75 21.05
N LYS A 126 -0.17 1.17 20.59
CA LYS A 126 -0.70 2.51 20.82
C LYS A 126 -0.89 2.74 22.33
N PRO A 127 -0.31 3.81 22.88
CA PRO A 127 -0.52 4.15 24.29
C PRO A 127 -1.97 4.54 24.54
N PHE A 128 -2.40 4.43 25.79
CA PHE A 128 -3.78 4.74 26.21
C PHE A 128 -3.80 5.70 27.40
N GLU A 129 -4.87 6.49 27.47
CA GLU A 129 -5.16 7.33 28.62
C GLU A 129 -5.53 6.45 29.82
N PHE A 130 -4.95 6.76 30.98
CA PHE A 130 -5.21 6.07 32.22
C PHE A 130 -5.29 7.04 33.39
N GLU A 131 -6.33 6.90 34.22
CA GLU A 131 -6.57 7.80 35.34
C GLU A 131 -6.09 7.20 36.67
N VAL A 132 -5.26 7.97 37.38
CA VAL A 132 -4.82 7.67 38.73
C VAL A 132 -5.10 8.87 39.64
N LYS A 133 -5.87 8.65 40.71
CA LYS A 133 -6.21 9.68 41.72
C LYS A 133 -6.77 10.97 41.09
N GLY A 134 -7.67 10.83 40.11
CA GLY A 134 -8.31 11.97 39.42
C GLY A 134 -7.44 12.69 38.40
N THR A 135 -6.22 12.22 38.13
CA THR A 135 -5.32 12.78 37.12
C THR A 135 -5.15 11.79 35.98
N LYS A 136 -5.31 12.26 34.74
CA LYS A 136 -5.09 11.47 33.52
C LYS A 136 -3.62 11.47 33.13
N TYR A 137 -3.17 10.31 32.70
CA TYR A 137 -1.83 10.05 32.23
C TYR A 137 -1.86 9.21 30.96
N LEU A 138 -0.74 9.15 30.26
CA LEU A 138 -0.54 8.28 29.11
C LEU A 138 0.33 7.08 29.52
N GLN A 139 -0.22 5.88 29.32
CA GLN A 139 0.45 4.61 29.57
C GLN A 139 0.91 3.98 28.26
N GLY A 140 2.19 3.64 28.15
CA GLY A 140 2.73 2.88 27.02
C GLY A 140 2.16 1.47 26.95
N ASN A 141 1.93 0.96 25.74
CA ASN A 141 1.34 -0.37 25.50
C ASN A 141 2.25 -1.31 24.69
N ARG A 142 3.55 -1.01 24.57
CA ARG A 142 4.47 -1.90 23.87
C ARG A 142 4.61 -3.20 24.67
N THR A 143 5.11 -4.24 24.02
CA THR A 143 5.39 -5.53 24.67
C THR A 143 6.26 -5.39 25.94
N ILE A 144 7.22 -4.46 25.94
CA ILE A 144 8.04 -4.18 27.13
C ILE A 144 7.23 -3.54 28.26
N ASP A 145 6.28 -2.66 27.95
CA ASP A 145 5.43 -2.00 28.93
C ASP A 145 4.46 -3.02 29.57
N GLN A 146 3.84 -3.87 28.74
CA GLN A 146 2.99 -4.99 29.18
C GLN A 146 3.76 -5.97 30.10
N SER A 147 4.98 -6.34 29.71
CA SER A 147 5.85 -7.22 30.50
C SER A 147 6.22 -6.59 31.84
N ASN A 148 6.53 -5.29 31.85
CA ASN A 148 6.89 -4.57 33.07
C ASN A 148 5.71 -4.51 34.05
N ILE A 149 4.50 -4.18 33.58
CA ILE A 149 3.29 -4.21 34.40
C ILE A 149 3.09 -5.61 35.02
N THR A 150 3.21 -6.65 34.20
CA THR A 150 3.05 -8.03 34.65
C THR A 150 4.05 -8.39 35.76
N LYS A 151 5.34 -8.06 35.55
CA LYS A 151 6.40 -8.30 36.56
C LYS A 151 6.14 -7.55 37.86
N ILE A 152 5.74 -6.28 37.78
CA ILE A 152 5.43 -5.49 38.98
C ILE A 152 4.24 -6.09 39.71
N LEU A 153 3.15 -6.40 39.00
CA LEU A 153 1.96 -7.01 39.59
C LEU A 153 2.31 -8.32 40.33
N PHE A 154 3.05 -9.23 39.69
CA PHE A 154 3.53 -10.46 40.34
C PHE A 154 4.39 -10.16 41.56
N SER A 155 5.29 -9.18 41.50
CA SER A 155 6.15 -8.82 42.62
C SER A 155 5.37 -8.29 43.82
N LEU A 156 4.31 -7.49 43.59
CA LEU A 156 3.45 -6.95 44.64
C LEU A 156 2.64 -8.07 45.30
N VAL A 157 2.02 -8.93 44.49
CA VAL A 157 1.25 -10.08 44.98
C VAL A 157 2.13 -11.03 45.79
N LEU A 158 3.34 -11.35 45.30
CA LEU A 158 4.28 -12.21 46.01
C LEU A 158 4.71 -11.60 47.35
N LYS A 159 5.11 -10.33 47.36
CA LYS A 159 5.49 -9.61 48.59
C LYS A 159 4.34 -9.61 49.60
N PHE A 160 3.12 -9.38 49.13
CA PHE A 160 1.93 -9.39 49.97
C PHE A 160 1.68 -10.77 50.59
N ILE A 161 1.72 -11.84 49.78
CA ILE A 161 1.54 -13.23 50.24
C ILE A 161 2.61 -13.61 51.28
N LEU A 162 3.89 -13.28 51.04
CA LEU A 162 4.98 -13.52 52.00
C LEU A 162 4.74 -12.78 53.32
N GLY A 163 4.24 -11.54 53.26
CA GLY A 163 3.84 -10.78 54.43
C GLY A 163 2.70 -11.43 55.22
N LEU A 164 1.70 -11.98 54.52
CA LEU A 164 0.60 -12.74 55.14
C LEU A 164 1.09 -14.03 55.81
N MET A 165 2.01 -14.77 55.19
CA MET A 165 2.60 -15.97 55.78
C MET A 165 3.26 -15.66 57.13
N GLY A 166 3.96 -14.51 57.23
CA GLY A 166 4.54 -14.04 58.49
C GLY A 166 3.52 -13.62 59.56
N LYS A 167 2.31 -13.22 59.18
CA LYS A 167 1.20 -12.94 60.11
C LYS A 167 0.55 -14.24 60.60
N ILE A 168 0.30 -15.18 59.68
CA ILE A 168 -0.27 -16.51 59.99
C ILE A 168 0.64 -17.27 60.94
N SER A 169 1.96 -17.28 60.71
CA SER A 169 2.92 -17.98 61.57
C SER A 169 2.97 -17.44 63.00
N LYS A 170 2.51 -16.21 63.23
CA LYS A 170 2.36 -15.58 64.55
C LYS A 170 0.99 -15.81 65.18
N GLY A 171 0.15 -16.67 64.59
CA GLY A 171 -1.19 -17.01 65.11
C GLY A 171 -2.27 -15.99 64.79
N GLN A 172 -2.02 -15.02 63.90
CA GLN A 172 -3.03 -14.04 63.51
C GLN A 172 -4.10 -14.69 62.62
N LYS A 173 -5.38 -14.56 63.00
CA LYS A 173 -6.51 -14.95 62.15
C LYS A 173 -6.67 -13.96 61.00
N LEU A 174 -6.91 -14.47 59.80
CA LEU A 174 -7.14 -13.67 58.60
C LEU A 174 -8.63 -13.50 58.33
N ASP A 175 -9.02 -12.29 57.96
CA ASP A 175 -10.32 -11.99 57.36
C ASP A 175 -10.15 -11.82 55.85
N PHE A 176 -10.89 -12.60 55.07
CA PHE A 176 -10.70 -12.63 53.61
C PHE A 176 -11.03 -11.29 52.94
N ALA A 177 -12.10 -10.61 53.39
CA ALA A 177 -12.50 -9.33 52.82
C ALA A 177 -11.44 -8.24 53.08
N GLN A 178 -10.90 -8.20 54.31
CA GLN A 178 -9.81 -7.29 54.65
C GLN A 178 -8.54 -7.63 53.87
N VAL A 179 -8.19 -8.90 53.74
CA VAL A 179 -7.01 -9.34 52.98
C VAL A 179 -7.11 -8.90 51.51
N MET A 180 -8.27 -9.06 50.87
CA MET A 180 -8.46 -8.60 49.50
C MET A 180 -8.40 -7.08 49.38
N THR A 181 -8.96 -6.35 50.36
CA THR A 181 -8.89 -4.88 50.41
C THR A 181 -7.45 -4.39 50.53
N ASP A 182 -6.68 -4.97 51.46
CA ASP A 182 -5.28 -4.63 51.68
C ASP A 182 -4.41 -4.96 50.45
N LEU A 183 -4.68 -6.08 49.76
CA LEU A 183 -3.99 -6.44 48.53
C LEU A 183 -4.23 -5.40 47.44
N MET A 184 -5.50 -5.07 47.19
CA MET A 184 -5.87 -4.10 46.15
C MET A 184 -5.33 -2.70 46.42
N ALA A 185 -5.18 -2.32 47.69
CA ALA A 185 -4.60 -1.06 48.14
C ALA A 185 -3.05 -1.05 48.15
N THR A 186 -2.39 -2.19 48.00
CA THR A 186 -0.92 -2.26 48.00
C THR A 186 -0.35 -1.47 46.82
N GLU A 187 0.54 -0.52 47.08
CA GLU A 187 1.10 0.37 46.06
C GLU A 187 2.53 -0.04 45.64
N TYR A 188 2.82 0.10 44.34
CA TYR A 188 4.17 0.26 43.82
C TYR A 188 4.52 1.74 43.79
N SER A 189 5.68 2.10 44.34
CA SER A 189 6.15 3.48 44.37
C SER A 189 6.83 3.88 43.07
N ASN A 190 6.63 5.14 42.64
CA ASN A 190 7.31 5.74 41.51
C ASN A 190 7.10 5.00 40.17
N TRP A 191 5.88 4.55 39.87
CA TRP A 191 5.56 4.10 38.51
C TRP A 191 5.64 5.28 37.55
N LYS A 192 6.25 5.05 36.38
CA LYS A 192 6.47 6.08 35.38
C LYS A 192 5.31 6.15 34.39
N PHE A 193 4.67 7.30 34.36
CA PHE A 193 3.69 7.70 33.36
C PHE A 193 4.23 8.84 32.48
N TYR A 194 3.53 9.11 31.38
CA TYR A 194 3.73 10.29 30.56
C TYR A 194 2.52 11.23 30.66
N THR A 195 2.72 12.52 30.53
CA THR A 195 1.66 13.51 30.29
C THR A 195 1.42 13.69 28.78
N GLU A 196 0.36 14.40 28.41
CA GLU A 196 0.03 14.66 26.99
C GLU A 196 1.15 15.40 26.23
N ASP A 197 1.90 16.26 26.92
CA ASP A 197 3.08 16.98 26.39
C ASP A 197 4.36 16.13 26.41
N GLY A 198 4.29 14.85 26.81
CA GLY A 198 5.39 13.90 26.77
C GLY A 198 6.33 13.97 27.98
N THR A 199 6.02 14.74 29.03
CA THR A 199 6.86 14.79 30.24
C THR A 199 6.66 13.55 31.13
N GLU A 200 7.73 13.13 31.80
CA GLU A 200 7.65 11.99 32.73
C GLU A 200 7.05 12.41 34.08
N LYS A 201 6.14 11.58 34.60
CA LYS A 201 5.57 11.73 35.95
C LYS A 201 5.69 10.41 36.71
N TYR A 202 6.06 10.50 37.97
CA TYR A 202 6.23 9.35 38.85
C TYR A 202 5.10 9.33 39.87
N VAL A 203 4.31 8.25 39.86
CA VAL A 203 3.07 8.13 40.63
C VAL A 203 3.05 6.80 41.36
N ASN A 204 2.55 6.77 42.60
CA ASN A 204 2.28 5.51 43.28
C ASN A 204 1.03 4.87 42.70
N VAL A 205 1.13 3.59 42.31
CA VAL A 205 0.06 2.86 41.62
C VAL A 205 -0.28 1.61 42.41
N SER A 206 -1.57 1.41 42.68
CA SER A 206 -2.05 0.26 43.43
C SER A 206 -2.11 -1.02 42.58
N VAL A 207 -2.15 -2.18 43.23
CA VAL A 207 -2.40 -3.48 42.58
C VAL A 207 -3.67 -3.42 41.73
N GLN A 208 -4.75 -2.84 42.26
CA GLN A 208 -5.99 -2.66 41.52
C GLN A 208 -5.77 -1.92 40.19
N LYS A 209 -5.03 -0.81 40.22
CA LYS A 209 -4.75 -0.01 39.02
C LYS A 209 -3.85 -0.74 38.03
N PHE A 210 -2.89 -1.55 38.48
CA PHE A 210 -2.12 -2.42 37.58
C PHE A 210 -2.99 -3.48 36.89
N ILE A 211 -3.96 -4.05 37.60
CA ILE A 211 -4.92 -5.00 37.02
C ILE A 211 -5.73 -4.29 35.92
N GLU A 212 -6.31 -3.12 36.22
CA GLU A 212 -7.06 -2.32 35.24
C GLU A 212 -6.23 -2.01 33.98
N MET A 213 -4.98 -1.57 34.15
CA MET A 213 -4.07 -1.35 33.00
C MET A 213 -3.84 -2.64 32.21
N SER A 214 -3.57 -3.76 32.89
CA SER A 214 -3.32 -5.05 32.21
C SER A 214 -4.55 -5.53 31.42
N GLU A 215 -5.75 -5.26 31.92
CA GLU A 215 -6.99 -5.61 31.23
C GLU A 215 -7.21 -4.75 29.99
N ILE A 216 -6.94 -3.44 30.06
CA ILE A 216 -6.98 -2.54 28.90
C ILE A 216 -6.00 -3.02 27.82
N MET A 217 -4.75 -3.32 28.20
CA MET A 217 -3.72 -3.82 27.28
C MET A 217 -4.13 -5.13 26.59
N ARG A 218 -4.71 -6.06 27.37
CA ARG A 218 -5.24 -7.32 26.85
C ARG A 218 -6.39 -7.07 25.88
N LYS A 219 -7.35 -6.20 26.24
CA LYS A 219 -8.49 -5.85 25.38
C LYS A 219 -8.03 -5.26 24.05
N HIS A 220 -7.09 -4.32 24.07
CA HIS A 220 -6.51 -3.75 22.85
C HIS A 220 -5.88 -4.84 21.96
N THR A 221 -5.06 -5.71 22.55
CA THR A 221 -4.42 -6.81 21.81
C THR A 221 -5.45 -7.74 21.18
N THR A 222 -6.45 -8.16 21.96
CA THR A 222 -7.50 -9.05 21.47
C THR A 222 -8.34 -8.41 20.38
N ALA A 223 -8.84 -7.19 20.59
CA ALA A 223 -9.64 -6.47 19.60
C ALA A 223 -8.86 -6.23 18.31
N SER A 224 -7.58 -5.87 18.40
CA SER A 224 -6.72 -5.67 17.24
C SER A 224 -6.49 -6.94 16.43
N MET A 225 -6.29 -8.07 17.12
CA MET A 225 -6.11 -9.37 16.48
C MET A 225 -7.40 -9.87 15.82
N VAL A 226 -8.53 -9.73 16.50
CA VAL A 226 -9.85 -10.09 15.95
C VAL A 226 -10.15 -9.26 14.70
N ALA A 227 -9.93 -7.94 14.76
CA ALA A 227 -10.18 -7.05 13.62
C ALA A 227 -9.33 -7.43 12.39
N GLU A 228 -8.02 -7.61 12.56
CA GLU A 228 -7.12 -8.03 11.48
C GLU A 228 -7.54 -9.35 10.87
N THR A 229 -7.65 -10.41 11.69
CA THR A 229 -7.92 -11.76 11.19
C THR A 229 -9.29 -11.86 10.50
N THR A 230 -10.30 -11.16 11.04
CA THR A 230 -11.65 -11.15 10.46
C THR A 230 -11.66 -10.48 9.09
N LEU A 231 -11.02 -9.32 8.97
CA LEU A 231 -10.94 -8.60 7.71
C LEU A 231 -10.09 -9.36 6.70
N SER A 232 -8.93 -9.88 7.09
CA SER A 232 -8.04 -10.69 6.26
C SER A 232 -8.77 -11.89 5.63
N HIS A 233 -9.57 -12.63 6.40
CA HIS A 233 -10.40 -13.72 5.85
C HIS A 233 -11.55 -13.21 4.96
N SER A 234 -12.16 -12.06 5.30
CA SER A 234 -13.25 -11.50 4.50
C SER A 234 -12.82 -11.12 3.08
N LEU A 235 -11.55 -10.72 2.90
CA LEU A 235 -11.00 -10.30 1.60
C LEU A 235 -11.07 -11.41 0.53
N GLU A 236 -10.94 -12.67 0.93
CA GLU A 236 -10.93 -13.82 0.01
C GLU A 236 -12.26 -13.97 -0.74
N ASN A 237 -13.36 -13.57 -0.08
CA ASN A 237 -14.72 -13.67 -0.61
C ASN A 237 -15.18 -12.42 -1.35
N LYS A 238 -14.37 -11.34 -1.39
CA LYS A 238 -14.75 -10.09 -2.06
C LYS A 238 -14.65 -10.19 -3.58
N THR A 239 -15.57 -9.50 -4.24
CA THR A 239 -15.52 -9.24 -5.68
C THR A 239 -14.44 -8.20 -6.01
N VAL A 240 -14.07 -8.10 -7.29
CA VAL A 240 -13.08 -7.10 -7.75
C VAL A 240 -13.54 -5.67 -7.42
N GLU A 241 -14.82 -5.36 -7.63
CA GLU A 241 -15.37 -4.02 -7.36
C GLU A 241 -15.36 -3.67 -5.87
N GLU A 242 -15.62 -4.65 -5.00
CA GLU A 242 -15.47 -4.46 -3.56
C GLU A 242 -14.00 -4.26 -3.15
N LEU A 243 -13.05 -4.98 -3.75
CA LEU A 243 -11.62 -4.83 -3.46
C LEU A 243 -11.06 -3.48 -3.93
N LYS A 244 -11.59 -2.94 -5.04
CA LYS A 244 -11.23 -1.61 -5.55
C LYS A 244 -11.65 -0.48 -4.60
N THR A 245 -12.74 -0.68 -3.87
CA THR A 245 -13.32 0.31 -2.95
C THR A 245 -13.00 0.04 -1.48
N PHE A 246 -12.38 -1.10 -1.17
CA PHE A 246 -12.03 -1.48 0.20
C PHE A 246 -10.95 -0.55 0.77
N ASN A 247 -11.26 0.06 1.92
CA ASN A 247 -10.32 0.87 2.68
C ASN A 247 -9.95 0.13 3.98
N ALA A 248 -8.71 -0.34 4.04
CA ALA A 248 -8.21 -1.14 5.17
C ALA A 248 -8.32 -0.39 6.50
N GLU A 249 -7.92 0.88 6.54
CA GLU A 249 -7.94 1.69 7.77
C GLU A 249 -9.37 1.92 8.29
N ILE A 250 -10.30 2.29 7.41
CA ILE A 250 -11.70 2.57 7.79
C ILE A 250 -12.37 1.30 8.33
N GLU A 251 -12.28 0.19 7.59
CA GLU A 251 -12.93 -1.06 7.99
C GLU A 251 -12.27 -1.64 9.26
N TYR A 252 -10.94 -1.54 9.37
CA TYR A 252 -10.21 -1.93 10.57
C TYR A 252 -10.67 -1.15 11.79
N ASN A 253 -10.71 0.18 11.71
CA ASN A 253 -11.08 1.04 12.83
C ASN A 253 -12.52 0.78 13.27
N LYS A 254 -13.44 0.62 12.31
CA LYS A 254 -14.84 0.30 12.57
C LYS A 254 -14.99 -1.01 13.34
N LEU A 255 -14.31 -2.06 12.92
CA LEU A 255 -14.38 -3.36 13.59
C LEU A 255 -13.69 -3.33 14.96
N PHE A 256 -12.50 -2.74 15.04
CA PHE A 256 -11.77 -2.57 16.30
C PHE A 256 -12.60 -1.84 17.37
N GLU A 257 -13.26 -0.73 17.00
CA GLU A 257 -14.11 0.02 17.93
C GLU A 257 -15.35 -0.75 18.37
N SER A 258 -15.90 -1.60 17.50
CA SER A 258 -16.99 -2.51 17.86
C SER A 258 -16.53 -3.52 18.92
N GLU A 259 -15.38 -4.18 18.71
CA GLU A 259 -14.82 -5.14 19.65
C GLU A 259 -14.49 -4.51 21.01
N MET A 260 -13.97 -3.29 21.01
CA MET A 260 -13.67 -2.52 22.22
C MET A 260 -14.93 -2.16 23.03
N LYS A 261 -16.11 -2.05 22.40
CA LYS A 261 -17.39 -1.76 23.07
C LYS A 261 -18.09 -2.99 23.63
N GLN A 262 -17.81 -4.18 23.10
CA GLN A 262 -18.45 -5.43 23.51
C GLN A 262 -17.78 -6.08 24.75
N SER A 263 -16.58 -5.61 25.13
CA SER A 263 -15.71 -6.22 26.16
C SER A 263 -15.72 -5.53 27.51
#